data_AF-A0A9D6SMV6-F1
#
_entry.id   AF-A0A9D6SMV6-F1
#
_cell.length_a   1.000
_cell.length_b   1.000
_cell.length_c   1.000
_cell.angle_alpha   90.00
_cell.angle_beta   90.00
_cell.angle_gamma   90.00
#
_symmetry.space_group_name_H-M   'P 1'
#
loop_
_entity.id
_entity.type
_entity.pdbx_description
1 polymer ?
#
loop_
_entity_poly.entity_id
_entity_poly.type
_entity_poly.pdbx_seq_one_letter_code
_entity_poly.pdbx_strand_id
1 'polypeptide(L)'
;MMKISVTKASVRVRYRLFVGGSVLKGTVFCRLDGVDTHLSVESDAPPDKLAHLIRNAKNGCFAEALIVQSAPLNSTVEVNGKPFPIEGITKN
;
A
#
# COMPACT_ATOMS: atom_id res chain seq x y z
N MET A 1 15.81 -10.36 12.80
CA MET A 1 15.39 -9.35 13.80
C MET A 1 16.62 -8.58 14.26
N MET A 2 16.60 -7.24 14.24
CA MET A 2 17.82 -6.42 14.41
C MET A 2 18.31 -6.28 15.86
N LYS A 3 17.55 -6.78 16.86
CA LYS A 3 17.88 -6.71 18.29
C LYS A 3 18.19 -5.28 18.77
N ILE A 4 17.36 -4.31 18.37
CA ILE A 4 17.45 -2.91 18.80
C ILE A 4 16.27 -2.63 19.73
N SER A 5 16.54 -2.02 20.89
CA SER A 5 15.50 -1.64 21.84
C SER A 5 14.71 -0.45 21.31
N VAL A 6 13.38 -0.53 21.35
CA VAL A 6 12.46 0.58 21.07
C VAL A 6 11.47 0.62 22.21
N THR A 7 11.45 1.75 22.93
CA THR A 7 10.56 1.94 24.08
C THR A 7 9.14 2.24 23.63
N LYS A 8 9.01 3.02 22.55
CA LYS A 8 7.70 3.35 21.95
C LYS A 8 7.85 3.63 20.47
N ALA A 9 6.83 3.27 19.70
CA ALA A 9 6.71 3.65 18.31
C ALA A 9 5.25 3.97 17.99
N SER A 10 5.03 4.99 17.16
CA SER A 10 3.72 5.31 16.64
C SER A 10 3.82 5.79 15.20
N VAL A 11 2.78 5.53 14.40
CA VAL A 11 2.70 6.01 13.03
C VAL A 11 1.36 6.69 12.84
N ARG A 12 1.38 7.91 12.32
CA ARG A 12 0.19 8.58 11.78
C ARG A 12 0.22 8.48 10.26
N VAL A 13 -0.87 7.99 9.67
CA VAL A 13 -1.01 7.89 8.22
C VAL A 13 -2.17 8.75 7.75
N ARG A 14 -1.97 9.51 6.67
CA ARG A 14 -3.01 10.32 6.01
C ARG A 14 -3.07 9.95 4.53
N TYR A 15 -4.25 9.56 4.07
CA TYR A 15 -4.53 9.26 2.66
C TYR A 15 -5.39 10.37 2.06
N ARG A 16 -5.11 10.76 0.81
CA ARG A 16 -5.98 11.59 -0.02
C ARG A 16 -6.60 10.70 -1.08
N LEU A 17 -7.81 10.22 -0.81
CA LEU A 17 -8.53 9.29 -1.68
C LEU A 17 -9.70 10.00 -2.37
N PHE A 18 -9.78 9.84 -3.69
CA PHE A 18 -10.89 10.30 -4.52
C PHE A 18 -11.68 9.08 -5.01
N VAL A 19 -12.94 8.99 -4.61
CA VAL A 19 -13.88 7.97 -5.08
C VAL A 19 -15.05 8.66 -5.76
N GLY A 20 -15.58 8.07 -6.82
CA GLY A 20 -16.69 8.68 -7.55
C GLY A 20 -17.20 7.84 -8.70
N GLY A 21 -18.02 8.46 -9.55
CA GLY A 21 -18.66 7.83 -10.70
C GLY A 21 -20.08 7.33 -10.41
N SER A 22 -20.60 6.48 -11.29
CA SER A 22 -21.94 5.89 -11.16
C SER A 22 -21.89 4.39 -11.40
N VAL A 23 -22.49 3.64 -10.47
CA VAL A 23 -22.66 2.19 -10.58
C VAL A 23 -23.51 1.85 -11.82
N LEU A 24 -24.65 2.51 -11.99
CA LEU A 24 -25.56 2.26 -13.12
C LEU A 24 -24.93 2.60 -14.47
N LYS A 25 -24.05 3.60 -14.53
CA LYS A 25 -23.37 3.99 -15.78
C LYS A 25 -22.03 3.26 -15.99
N GLY A 26 -21.59 2.40 -15.07
CA GLY A 26 -20.31 1.69 -15.17
C GLY A 26 -19.07 2.61 -15.13
N THR A 27 -19.14 3.75 -14.45
CA THR A 27 -18.06 4.77 -14.41
C THR A 27 -17.40 4.89 -13.05
N VAL A 28 -17.55 3.88 -12.18
CA VAL A 28 -16.97 3.90 -10.83
C VAL A 28 -15.45 3.96 -10.93
N PHE A 29 -14.85 4.85 -10.15
CA PHE A 29 -13.40 4.95 -10.05
C PHE A 29 -12.96 5.20 -8.61
N CYS A 30 -11.72 4.82 -8.35
CA CYS A 30 -11.01 5.06 -7.10
C CYS A 30 -9.59 5.51 -7.46
N ARG A 31 -9.18 6.66 -6.93
CA ARG A 31 -7.86 7.23 -7.18
C ARG A 31 -7.23 7.67 -5.87
N LEU A 32 -6.00 7.24 -5.63
CA LEU A 32 -5.18 7.70 -4.52
C LEU A 32 -4.27 8.82 -5.01
N ASP A 33 -4.41 10.01 -4.44
CA ASP A 33 -3.66 11.21 -4.82
C ASP A 33 -2.41 11.41 -3.96
N GLY A 34 -2.37 10.81 -2.77
CA GLY A 34 -1.17 10.76 -1.97
C GLY A 34 -1.36 10.12 -0.61
N VAL A 35 -0.25 9.70 -0.03
CA VAL A 35 -0.17 9.11 1.30
C VAL A 35 0.99 9.75 2.04
N ASP A 36 0.72 10.28 3.23
CA ASP A 36 1.75 10.81 4.12
C ASP A 36 1.83 9.92 5.36
N THR A 37 3.04 9.54 5.76
CA THR A 37 3.32 8.81 7.00
C THR A 37 4.19 9.65 7.92
N HIS A 38 3.86 9.71 9.20
CA HIS A 38 4.70 10.28 10.24
C HIS A 38 5.00 9.19 11.28
N LEU A 39 6.22 8.66 11.25
CA LEU A 39 6.73 7.67 12.19
C LEU A 39 7.48 8.38 13.33
N SER A 40 7.04 8.14 14.56
CA SER A 40 7.74 8.56 15.78
C SER A 40 8.26 7.32 16.51
N VAL A 41 9.50 7.38 16.97
CA VAL A 41 10.18 6.29 17.69
C VAL A 41 10.92 6.88 18.89
N GLU A 42 10.69 6.31 20.07
CA GLU A 42 11.41 6.61 21.31
C GLU A 42 12.37 5.45 21.60
N SER A 43 13.68 5.73 21.64
CA SER A 43 14.73 4.75 21.87
C SER A 43 16.05 5.43 22.25
N ASP A 44 16.82 4.80 23.14
CA ASP A 44 18.19 5.22 23.50
C ASP A 44 19.27 4.55 22.64
N ALA A 45 18.89 3.84 21.57
CA ALA A 45 19.84 3.16 20.71
C ALA A 45 20.68 4.17 19.89
N PRO A 46 21.93 3.81 19.50
CA PRO A 46 22.77 4.65 18.67
C PRO A 46 22.08 5.12 17.36
N PRO A 47 22.30 6.38 16.92
CA PRO A 47 21.61 6.94 15.75
C PRO A 47 21.79 6.15 14.45
N ASP A 48 22.98 5.59 14.23
CA ASP A 48 23.31 4.75 13.08
C ASP A 48 22.46 3.46 13.05
N LYS A 49 22.28 2.83 14.21
CA LYS A 49 21.44 1.64 14.37
C LYS A 49 19.96 1.97 14.17
N LEU A 50 19.49 3.10 14.71
CA LEU A 50 18.12 3.57 14.50
C LEU A 50 17.85 3.89 13.04
N ALA A 51 18.77 4.56 12.35
CA ALA A 51 18.64 4.83 10.93
C ALA A 51 18.57 3.54 10.09
N HIS A 52 19.38 2.54 10.43
CA HIS A 52 19.32 1.23 9.77
C HIS A 52 18.00 0.51 10.05
N LEU A 53 17.50 0.55 11.29
CA LEU A 53 16.21 -0.01 11.68
C LEU A 53 15.06 0.64 10.90
N ILE A 54 15.01 1.97 10.88
CA ILE A 54 13.94 2.72 10.20
C ILE A 54 13.99 2.45 8.70
N ARG A 55 15.18 2.42 8.08
CA ARG A 55 15.33 2.08 6.67
C ARG A 55 14.79 0.68 6.37
N ASN A 56 15.11 -0.31 7.20
CA ASN A 56 14.61 -1.67 7.04
C ASN A 56 13.09 -1.74 7.26
N ALA A 57 12.53 -0.98 8.20
CA ALA A 57 11.09 -0.92 8.44
C ALA A 57 10.34 -0.33 7.24
N LYS A 58 10.83 0.78 6.67
CA LYS A 58 10.21 1.45 5.52
C LYS A 58 10.35 0.61 4.23
N ASN A 59 11.53 0.06 3.97
CA ASN A 59 11.75 -0.81 2.81
C ASN A 59 11.01 -2.16 2.92
N GLY A 60 10.82 -2.65 4.15
CA GLY A 60 10.09 -3.89 4.43
C GLY A 60 8.57 -3.71 4.54
N CYS A 61 8.06 -2.48 4.48
CA CYS A 61 6.62 -2.23 4.57
C CYS A 61 5.94 -2.58 3.24
N PHE A 62 5.32 -3.74 3.17
CA PHE A 62 4.62 -4.19 1.96
C PHE A 62 3.52 -3.22 1.50
N ALA A 63 2.82 -2.58 2.44
CA ALA A 63 1.78 -1.60 2.11
C ALA A 63 2.37 -0.36 1.40
N GLU A 64 3.49 0.18 1.89
CA GLU A 64 4.16 1.29 1.21
C GLU A 64 4.68 0.87 -0.17
N ALA A 65 5.25 -0.33 -0.29
CA ALA A 65 5.68 -0.87 -1.57
C ALA A 65 4.53 -0.95 -2.59
N LEU A 66 3.36 -1.44 -2.18
CA LEU A 66 2.16 -1.50 -3.03
C LEU A 66 1.65 -0.12 -3.47
N ILE A 67 1.88 0.93 -2.67
CA ILE A 67 1.46 2.29 -3.00
C ILE A 67 2.42 2.93 -4.03
N VAL A 68 3.72 2.71 -3.90
CA VAL A 68 4.74 3.42 -4.71
C VAL A 68 5.19 2.65 -5.95
N GLN A 69 4.86 1.37 -6.07
CA GLN A 69 5.21 0.53 -7.21
C GLN A 69 4.00 0.32 -8.11
N SER A 70 4.17 0.56 -9.41
CA SER A 70 3.21 0.09 -10.40
C SER A 70 3.51 -1.38 -10.71
N ALA A 71 2.50 -2.24 -10.54
CA ALA A 71 2.57 -3.64 -10.93
C ALA A 71 1.37 -3.97 -11.84
N PRO A 72 1.56 -4.82 -12.87
CA PRO A 72 0.45 -5.23 -13.72
C PRO A 72 -0.55 -6.07 -12.92
N LEU A 73 -1.81 -5.60 -12.87
CA LEU A 73 -2.91 -6.36 -12.29
C LEU A 73 -3.53 -7.24 -13.38
N ASN A 74 -3.40 -8.56 -13.22
CA ASN A 74 -3.96 -9.53 -14.17
C ASN A 74 -5.19 -10.19 -13.54
N SER A 75 -6.37 -9.96 -14.11
CA SER A 75 -7.61 -10.56 -13.62
C SER A 75 -8.07 -11.68 -14.54
N THR A 76 -8.70 -12.69 -13.95
CA THR A 76 -9.51 -13.70 -14.64
C THR A 76 -10.87 -13.73 -13.98
N VAL A 77 -11.94 -13.88 -14.75
CA VAL A 77 -13.30 -13.87 -14.23
C VAL A 77 -14.02 -15.14 -14.70
N GLU A 78 -14.82 -15.71 -13.81
CA GLU A 78 -15.68 -16.85 -14.07
C GLU A 78 -17.12 -16.50 -13.68
N VAL A 79 -18.08 -16.89 -14.51
CA VAL A 79 -19.51 -16.76 -14.23
C VAL A 79 -20.17 -18.13 -14.41
N ASN A 80 -20.75 -18.67 -13.34
CA ASN A 80 -21.43 -19.97 -13.33
C ASN A 80 -20.55 -21.14 -13.83
N GLY A 81 -19.31 -21.27 -13.36
CA GLY A 81 -18.44 -22.38 -13.79
C GLY A 81 -17.70 -22.14 -15.10
N LYS A 82 -17.90 -20.99 -15.78
CA LYS A 82 -17.40 -20.74 -17.13
C LYS A 82 -16.54 -19.47 -17.20
N PRO A 83 -15.39 -19.51 -17.91
CA PRO A 83 -14.60 -18.31 -18.15
C PRO A 83 -15.45 -17.20 -18.78
N PHE A 84 -15.31 -15.99 -18.26
CA PHE A 84 -16.05 -14.82 -18.71
C PHE A 84 -15.06 -13.70 -19.03
N PRO A 85 -14.56 -13.63 -20.29
CA PRO A 85 -13.64 -12.58 -20.69
C PRO A 85 -14.35 -11.22 -20.69
N ILE A 86 -13.70 -10.20 -20.12
CA ILE A 86 -14.19 -8.82 -20.08
C ILE A 86 -13.07 -7.89 -20.54
N GLU A 87 -13.30 -7.18 -21.64
CA GLU A 87 -12.36 -6.21 -22.18
C GLU A 87 -12.01 -5.16 -21.12
N GLY A 88 -10.71 -4.87 -20.97
CA GLY A 88 -10.19 -3.91 -19.99
C GLY A 88 -10.12 -4.43 -18.55
N ILE A 89 -10.57 -5.65 -18.26
CA ILE A 89 -10.48 -6.28 -16.93
C ILE A 89 -9.69 -7.59 -16.98
N THR A 90 -10.07 -8.51 -17.85
CA THR A 90 -9.37 -9.78 -18.00
C THR A 90 -8.18 -9.64 -18.94
N LYS A 91 -7.13 -10.43 -18.74
CA LYS A 91 -6.09 -10.59 -19.77
C LYS A 91 -6.70 -11.21 -21.03
N ASN A 92 -6.33 -10.68 -22.19
CA ASN A 92 -6.61 -11.29 -23.50
C ASN A 92 -5.91 -12.63 -23.64
#